data_AF-A0A5C6X7S2-F1
#
_entry.id   AF-A0A5C6X7S2-F1
#
_cell.length_a   1.000
_cell.length_b   1.000
_cell.length_c   1.000
_cell.angle_alpha   90.00
_cell.angle_beta   90.00
_cell.angle_gamma   90.00
#
_symmetry.space_group_name_H-M   'P 1'
#
loop_
_entity.id
_entity.type
_entity.pdbx_description
1 polymer ?
#
loop_
_entity_poly.entity_id
_entity_poly.type
_entity_poly.pdbx_seq_one_letter_code
_entity_poly.pdbx_strand_id
1 'polypeptide(L)' 'MRSKRCANSSYLILSEDCTDCVFCFGCVGLVKKEFHILNQKFSRDRYFKLVKELKAALKIA' A
#
# COMPACT_ATOMS: atom_id res chain seq x y z
N MET A 1 -3.82 -8.58 9.98
CA MET A 1 -3.79 -9.08 8.58
C MET A 1 -2.57 -8.45 7.91
N ARG A 2 -1.61 -9.25 7.43
CA ARG A 2 -0.34 -8.76 6.83
C ARG A 2 -0.40 -8.89 5.31
N SER A 3 0.45 -8.14 4.61
CA SER A 3 0.61 -8.28 3.15
C SER A 3 1.11 -9.68 2.79
N LYS A 4 0.65 -10.25 1.67
CA LYS A 4 0.91 -11.66 1.28
C LYS A 4 1.40 -11.75 -0.16
N ARG A 5 2.22 -12.75 -0.46
CA ARG A 5 2.69 -13.08 -1.82
C ARG A 5 3.27 -11.87 -2.58
N CYS A 6 3.94 -10.97 -1.87
CA CYS A 6 4.60 -9.82 -2.47
C CYS A 6 6.10 -10.13 -2.66
N ALA A 7 6.68 -9.68 -3.77
CA ALA A 7 8.09 -9.85 -4.10
C ALA A 7 8.79 -8.49 -4.24
N ASN A 8 10.03 -8.38 -3.75
CA ASN A 8 10.87 -7.18 -3.87
C ASN A 8 10.17 -5.86 -3.51
N SER A 9 9.25 -5.89 -2.54
CA SER A 9 8.36 -4.77 -2.24
C SER A 9 8.55 -4.28 -0.80
N SER A 10 8.42 -2.98 -0.59
CA SER A 10 8.68 -2.31 0.71
C SER A 10 7.52 -1.41 1.12
N TYR A 11 7.23 -1.34 2.42
CA TYR A 11 6.16 -0.49 2.98
C TYR A 11 4.77 -0.81 2.42
N LEU A 12 4.46 -2.10 2.24
CA LEU A 12 3.15 -2.59 1.82
C LEU A 12 2.26 -2.88 3.03
N ILE A 13 1.04 -2.39 3.02
CA ILE A 13 0.04 -2.63 4.07
C ILE A 13 -1.20 -3.26 3.43
N LEU A 14 -1.63 -4.41 3.94
CA LEU A 14 -2.83 -5.12 3.45
C LEU A 14 -2.80 -5.40 1.92
N SER A 15 -1.62 -5.57 1.34
CA SER A 15 -1.47 -5.79 -0.11
C SER A 15 -1.21 -7.25 -0.45
N GLU A 16 -1.56 -7.65 -1.67
CA GLU A 16 -1.47 -9.03 -2.13
C GLU A 16 -0.95 -9.11 -3.57
N ASP A 17 -0.09 -10.08 -3.87
CA ASP A 17 0.44 -10.33 -5.23
C ASP A 17 1.10 -9.08 -5.88
N CYS A 18 1.80 -8.25 -5.09
CA CYS A 18 2.53 -7.08 -5.58
C CYS A 18 4.02 -7.39 -5.81
N THR A 19 4.59 -6.87 -6.90
CA THR A 19 6.02 -7.04 -7.24
C THR A 19 6.71 -5.69 -7.47
N ASP A 20 7.90 -5.49 -6.91
CA ASP A 20 8.68 -4.24 -7.02
C ASP A 20 7.87 -2.98 -6.62
N CYS A 21 6.99 -3.09 -5.61
CA CYS A 21 6.12 -2.00 -5.19
C CYS A 21 6.61 -1.31 -3.91
N VAL A 22 6.40 -0.01 -3.81
CA VAL A 22 6.81 0.79 -2.63
C VAL A 22 5.65 1.66 -2.18
N PHE A 23 5.38 1.75 -0.86
CA PHE A 23 4.30 2.58 -0.34
C PHE A 23 2.94 2.27 -1.01
N CYS A 24 2.46 1.04 -0.82
CA CYS A 24 1.17 0.60 -1.33
C CYS A 24 0.26 0.12 -0.19
N PHE A 25 -0.99 0.56 -0.19
CA PHE A 25 -1.98 0.23 0.82
C PHE A 25 -3.18 -0.47 0.17
N GLY A 26 -3.51 -1.69 0.61
CA GLY A 26 -4.68 -2.42 0.11
C GLY A 26 -4.60 -2.75 -1.38
N CYS A 27 -3.41 -2.92 -1.94
CA CYS A 27 -3.22 -3.10 -3.38
C CYS A 27 -3.17 -4.57 -3.76
N VAL A 28 -3.65 -4.91 -4.95
CA VAL A 28 -3.66 -6.28 -5.48
C VAL A 28 -3.08 -6.31 -6.89
N GLY A 29 -2.08 -7.16 -7.14
CA GLY A 29 -1.57 -7.42 -8.49
C GLY A 29 -0.75 -6.29 -9.13
N LEU A 30 -0.25 -5.33 -8.34
CA LEU A 30 0.55 -4.22 -8.88
C LEU A 30 2.00 -4.65 -9.15
N VAL A 31 2.58 -4.11 -10.23
CA VAL A 31 3.99 -4.32 -10.60
C VAL A 31 4.68 -2.98 -10.83
N LYS A 32 5.82 -2.75 -10.15
CA LYS A 32 6.65 -1.54 -10.29
C LYS A 32 5.86 -0.24 -10.07
N LYS A 33 5.07 -0.19 -8.99
CA LYS A 33 4.24 0.98 -8.62
C LYS A 33 4.60 1.53 -7.26
N GLU A 34 4.39 2.83 -7.11
CA GLU A 34 4.59 3.55 -5.85
C GLU A 34 3.43 4.48 -5.51
N PHE A 35 3.18 4.69 -4.22
CA PHE A 35 2.13 5.59 -3.70
C PHE A 35 0.73 5.24 -4.20
N HIS A 36 0.34 3.96 -4.09
CA HIS A 36 -1.00 3.50 -4.46
C HIS A 36 -1.84 3.11 -3.24
N ILE A 37 -3.11 3.51 -3.24
CA ILE A 37 -4.11 3.05 -2.27
C ILE A 37 -5.24 2.41 -3.06
N LEU A 38 -5.57 1.15 -2.78
CA LEU A 38 -6.60 0.38 -3.51
C LEU A 38 -6.40 0.45 -5.04
N ASN A 39 -5.15 0.21 -5.49
CA ASN A 39 -4.72 0.29 -6.89
C ASN A 39 -4.84 1.67 -7.57
N GLN A 40 -5.12 2.74 -6.82
CA GLN A 40 -5.17 4.10 -7.37
C GLN A 40 -3.91 4.88 -6.98
N LYS A 41 -3.32 5.60 -7.95
CA LYS A 41 -2.12 6.41 -7.74
C LYS A 41 -2.46 7.71 -7.00
N PHE A 42 -1.63 8.05 -6.01
CA PHE A 42 -1.68 9.33 -5.31
C PHE A 42 -0.33 10.05 -5.39
N SER A 43 -0.34 11.36 -5.15
CA SER A 43 0.89 12.08 -4.82
C SER A 43 1.41 11.62 -3.47
N ARG A 44 2.72 11.77 -3.25
CA ARG A 44 3.40 11.39 -2.00
C ARG A 44 2.72 11.95 -0.75
N ASP A 45 2.47 13.26 -0.74
CA ASP A 45 1.88 13.93 0.45
C ASP A 45 0.46 13.45 0.72
N ARG A 46 -0.33 13.28 -0.35
CA ARG A 46 -1.71 12.80 -0.24
C ARG A 46 -1.76 11.33 0.20
N TYR A 47 -0.84 10.50 -0.28
CA TYR A 47 -0.70 9.12 0.14
C TYR A 47 -0.47 9.03 1.66
N PHE A 48 0.53 9.74 2.19
CA PHE A 48 0.85 9.65 3.61
C PHE A 48 -0.27 10.18 4.50
N LYS A 49 -0.95 11.24 4.09
CA LYS A 49 -2.12 11.77 4.81
C LYS A 49 -3.25 10.73 4.89
N LEU A 50 -3.65 10.17 3.73
CA LEU A 50 -4.72 9.17 3.67
C LEU A 50 -4.36 7.88 4.41
N VAL A 51 -3.13 7.38 4.27
CA VAL A 51 -2.70 6.17 4.98
C VAL A 51 -2.71 6.36 6.50
N LYS A 52 -2.36 7.55 7.01
CA LYS A 52 -2.46 7.85 8.44
C LYS A 52 -3.91 7.78 8.93
N GLU A 53 -4.85 8.36 8.18
CA GLU A 53 -6.28 8.33 8.47
C GLU A 53 -6.83 6.89 8.41
N LEU A 54 -6.46 6.13 7.39
CA LEU A 54 -6.88 4.74 7.19
C LEU A 54 -6.35 3.80 8.30
N LYS A 55 -5.08 3.96 8.70
CA LYS A 55 -4.51 3.18 9.81
C LYS A 55 -5.25 3.42 11.12
N ALA A 56 -5.58 4.68 11.41
CA ALA A 56 -6.35 5.04 12.59
C ALA A 56 -7.78 4.45 12.54
N ALA A 57 -8.46 4.60 11.41
CA ALA A 57 -9.82 4.08 11.22
C ALA A 57 -9.90 2.55 11.33
N LEU A 58 -8.91 1.84 10.79
CA LEU A 58 -8.87 0.38 10.79
C LEU A 58 -8.19 -0.21 12.03
N LYS A 59 -7.73 0.63 12.96
CA LYS A 59 -7.00 0.25 14.19
C LYS A 59 -5.79 -0.66 13.91
N ILE A 60 -5.05 -0.34 12.85
CA ILE A 60 -3.86 -1.07 12.42
C ILE A 60 -2.66 -0.22 12.82
N ALA A 61 -2.24 -0.37 14.08
CA ALA A 61 -1.02 0.22 14.64
C ALA A 61 0.07 -0.84 14.68
#